data_AF-A0A7C3TLF6-F1
#
_entry.id   AF-A0A7C3TLF6-F1
#
_cell.length_a   1.000
_cell.length_b   1.000
_cell.length_c   1.000
_cell.angle_alpha   90.00
_cell.angle_beta   90.00
_cell.angle_gamma   90.00
#
_symmetry.space_group_name_H-M   'P 1'
#
loop_
_entity.id
_entity.type
_entity.pdbx_description
1 polymer ?
#
loop_
_entity_poly.entity_id
_entity_poly.type
_entity_poly.pdbx_seq_one_letter_code
_entity_poly.pdbx_strand_id
1 'polypeptide(L)' 'MKWKYMYMYYYPKLSYSELMKHLNRLLEKGLVIKRREGNRDIYDSTEKGLLYLKHYKQIKELLSA' A
#
# COMPACT_ATOMS: atom_id res chain seq x y z
N MET A 1 -21.24 -3.74 -1.93
CA MET A 1 -19.98 -3.35 -1.28
C MET A 1 -19.28 -2.32 -2.17
N LYS A 2 -19.12 -1.08 -1.71
CA LYS A 2 -18.51 0.00 -2.51
C LYS A 2 -16.99 -0.06 -2.36
N TRP A 3 -16.28 -0.46 -3.42
CA TRP A 3 -14.82 -0.37 -3.48
C TRP A 3 -14.43 1.11 -3.58
N LYS A 4 -13.86 1.65 -2.49
CA LYS A 4 -13.35 3.03 -2.45
C LYS A 4 -11.93 2.99 -3.02
N TYR A 5 -11.81 3.17 -4.34
CA TYR A 5 -10.51 3.26 -5.02
C TYR A 5 -9.69 4.40 -4.41
N MET A 6 -8.64 4.06 -3.66
CA MET A 6 -7.74 5.03 -3.06
C MET A 6 -6.63 5.33 -4.06
N TYR A 7 -6.72 6.48 -4.73
CA TYR A 7 -5.67 6.96 -5.62
C TYR A 7 -4.42 7.31 -4.78
N MET A 8 -3.44 6.39 -4.72
CA MET A 8 -2.17 6.54 -3.99
C MET A 8 -1.36 7.80 -4.38
N TYR A 9 -1.68 8.43 -5.52
CA TYR A 9 -1.03 9.66 -5.98
C TYR A 9 -1.33 10.90 -5.13
N TYR A 10 -2.41 10.91 -4.33
CA TYR A 10 -2.89 12.15 -3.70
C TYR A 10 -2.42 12.40 -2.25
N TYR A 11 -1.55 11.55 -1.66
CA TYR A 11 -1.01 11.76 -0.30
C TYR A 11 0.35 11.04 -0.09
N PRO A 12 1.41 11.64 0.49
CA PRO A 12 1.97 13.00 0.40
C PRO A 12 3.35 13.04 -0.32
N LYS A 13 3.77 14.20 -0.88
CA LYS A 13 5.15 14.61 -1.32
C LYS A 13 6.07 13.66 -2.11
N LEU A 14 5.67 12.43 -2.45
CA LEU A 14 6.51 11.48 -3.17
C LEU A 14 6.43 11.73 -4.66
N SER A 15 7.59 11.82 -5.31
CA SER A 15 7.68 11.73 -6.76
C SER A 15 7.23 10.34 -7.24
N TYR A 16 6.84 10.23 -8.51
CA TYR A 16 6.41 8.95 -9.10
C TYR A 16 7.45 7.85 -8.91
N SER A 17 8.74 8.17 -9.08
CA SER A 17 9.83 7.20 -8.92
C SER A 17 9.96 6.72 -7.48
N GLU A 18 9.80 7.60 -6.49
CA GLU A 18 9.81 7.22 -5.08
C GLU A 18 8.61 6.37 -4.72
N LEU A 19 7.41 6.74 -5.18
CA LEU A 19 6.20 5.94 -5.01
C LEU A 19 6.38 4.54 -5.59
N MET A 20 6.85 4.43 -6.83
CA MET A 20 7.09 3.14 -7.49
C MET A 20 8.17 2.32 -6.79
N LYS A 21 9.24 2.96 -6.28
CA LYS A 21 10.26 2.27 -5.48
C LYS A 21 9.67 1.65 -4.21
N HIS A 22 8.81 2.38 -3.50
CA HIS A 22 8.14 1.84 -2.32
C HIS A 22 7.15 0.73 -2.69
N LEU A 23 6.37 0.93 -3.75
CA LEU A 23 5.38 -0.03 -4.22
C LEU A 23 6.03 -1.35 -4.67
N ASN A 24 7.15 -1.28 -5.39
CA ASN A 24 7.92 -2.47 -5.79
C ASN A 24 8.43 -3.25 -4.57
N ARG A 25 8.92 -2.56 -3.54
CA ARG A 25 9.32 -3.23 -2.29
C ARG A 25 8.15 -3.93 -1.59
N LEU A 26 6.95 -3.36 -1.64
CA LEU A 26 5.75 -3.97 -1.07
C LEU A 26 5.31 -5.21 -1.87
N LEU A 27 5.45 -5.17 -3.20
CA LEU A 27 5.23 -6.32 -4.09
C LEU A 27 6.23 -7.45 -3.81
N GLU A 28 7.52 -7.14 -3.75
CA GLU A 28 8.60 -8.10 -3.45
C GLU A 28 8.39 -8.80 -2.10
N LYS A 29 7.85 -8.09 -1.11
CA LYS A 29 7.55 -8.64 0.23
C LYS A 29 6.22 -9.41 0.29
N GLY A 30 5.44 -9.41 -0.79
CA GLY A 30 4.11 -10.02 -0.86
C GLY A 30 3.06 -9.33 0.02
N LEU A 31 3.26 -8.04 0.34
CA LEU A 31 2.32 -7.24 1.12
C LEU A 31 1.23 -6.60 0.24
N VAL A 32 1.55 -6.43 -1.05
CA VAL A 32 0.65 -5.93 -2.08
C VAL A 32 0.70 -6.89 -3.26
N ILE A 33 -0.41 -6.98 -3.99
CA ILE A 33 -0.49 -7.64 -5.30
C ILE A 33 -0.84 -6.62 -6.36
N LYS A 34 -0.33 -6.85 -7.58
CA LYS A 34 -0.65 -6.06 -8.76
C LYS A 34 -1.64 -6.83 -9.62
N ARG A 35 -2.74 -6.20 -10.02
CA ARG A 35 -3.70 -6.71 -10.99
C ARG A 35 -3.85 -5.69 -12.11
N ARG A 36 -4.03 -6.18 -13.34
CA ARG A 36 -4.27 -5.31 -14.50
C ARG A 36 -5.75 -5.32 -14.84
N GLU A 37 -6.38 -4.17 -14.76
CA GLU A 37 -7.78 -3.96 -15.17
C GLU A 37 -7.79 -3.03 -16.40
N GLY A 38 -7.91 -3.62 -17.59
CA GLY A 38 -7.78 -2.92 -18.87
C GLY A 38 -6.41 -2.25 -19.03
N ASN A 39 -6.42 -0.92 -19.08
CA ASN A 39 -5.21 -0.09 -19.22
C ASN A 39 -4.69 0.46 -17.89
N ARG A 40 -5.19 -0.03 -16.75
CA ARG A 40 -4.77 0.44 -15.43
C ARG A 40 -4.17 -0.69 -14.63
N ASP A 41 -3.10 -0.35 -13.93
CA ASP A 41 -2.53 -1.17 -12.87
C ASP A 41 -3.22 -0.84 -11.55
N ILE A 42 -3.81 -1.84 -10.93
CA ILE A 42 -4.45 -1.77 -9.62
C ILE A 42 -3.59 -2.54 -8.62
N TYR A 43 -3.43 -1.96 -7.44
CA TYR A 43 -2.61 -2.50 -6.37
C TYR A 43 -3.48 -2.73 -5.14
N ASP A 44 -3.58 -3.99 -4.71
CA ASP A 44 -4.40 -4.38 -3.57
C ASP A 44 -3.52 -4.94 -2.45
N SER A 45 -3.87 -4.66 -1.20
CA SER A 45 -3.21 -5.29 -0.06
C SER A 45 -3.55 -6.77 0.02
N THR A 46 -2.54 -7.59 0.29
CA THR A 46 -2.76 -9.01 0.67
C THR A 46 -3.22 -9.09 2.12
N GLU A 47 -3.72 -10.24 2.55
CA GLU A 47 -4.00 -10.51 3.96
C GLU A 47 -2.76 -10.26 4.84
N LYS A 48 -1.58 -10.71 4.38
CA LYS A 48 -0.29 -10.42 5.01
C LYS A 48 -0.01 -8.92 5.09
N GLY A 49 -0.31 -8.17 4.04
CA GLY A 49 -0.19 -6.71 4.01
C GLY A 49 -1.09 -6.01 5.02
N LEU A 50 -2.35 -6.45 5.15
CA LEU A 50 -3.28 -5.92 6.13
C LEU A 50 -2.83 -6.23 7.57
N LEU A 51 -2.34 -7.44 7.83
CA LEU A 51 -1.79 -7.82 9.13
C LEU A 51 -0.54 -6.99 9.48
N TYR A 52 0.35 -6.78 8.52
CA TYR A 52 1.51 -5.90 8.68
C TYR A 52 1.09 -4.48 9.07
N LEU A 53 0.11 -3.89 8.39
CA LEU A 53 -0.39 -2.55 8.70
C LEU A 53 -1.00 -2.46 10.10
N LYS A 54 -1.73 -3.50 10.52
CA LYS A 54 -2.28 -3.60 11.87
C LYS A 54 -1.17 -3.54 12.92
N HIS A 55 -0.13 -4.35 12.78
CA HIS A 55 1.00 -4.37 13.71
C HIS A 55 1.80 -3.06 13.69
N TYR A 56 2.03 -2.50 12.50
CA TYR A 56 2.69 -1.21 12.37
C TYR A 56 1.93 -0.11 13.13
N LYS A 57 0.59 -0.09 13.04
CA LYS A 57 -0.23 0.87 13.78
C LYS A 57 -0.11 0.68 15.30
N GLN A 58 -0.15 -0.56 15.79
CA GLN A 58 0.04 -0.87 17.22
C GLN A 58 1.41 -0.39 17.73
N ILE A 59 2.49 -0.66 16.99
CA ILE A 59 3.83 -0.20 17.34
C ILE A 59 3.91 1.33 17.35
N LYS A 60 3.32 1.98 16.35
CA LYS A 60 3.30 3.45 16.27
C LYS A 60 2.56 4.07 17.46
N GLU A 61 1.45 3.48 17.88
CA GLU A 61 0.70 3.91 19.06
C GLU A 61 1.54 3.76 20.34
N LEU A 62 2.25 2.63 20.50
CA LEU A 62 3.16 2.41 21.63
C LEU A 62 4.32 3.42 21.67
N LEU A 63 4.89 3.77 20.52
CA LEU A 63 6.00 4.73 20.43
C LEU A 63 5.56 6.20 20.55
N SER A 64 4.26 6.48 20.43
CA SER A 64 3.70 7.83 20.58
C SER A 64 3.16 8.09 21.99
N ALA A 65 3.24 7.09 22.89
CA ALA A 65 2.87 7.16 24.29
C ALA A 65 4.11 7.42 25.17
#